data_AF-A0A969KJL8-F1
#
_entry.id   AF-A0A969KJL8-F1
#
_cell.length_a   1.000
_cell.length_b   1.000
_cell.length_c   1.000
_cell.angle_alpha   90.00
_cell.angle_beta   90.00
_cell.angle_gamma   90.00
#
_symmetry.space_group_name_H-M   'P 1'
#
loop_
_entity.id
_entity.type
_entity.pdbx_description
1 polymer ?
#
loop_
_entity_poly.entity_id
_entity_poly.type
_entity_poly.pdbx_seq_one_letter_code
_entity_poly.pdbx_strand_id
1 'polypeptide(L)'
;MNLRCLYCQTPFTLSRNEMLTALVAMKEKSMNHYDAHCPRCRRANSISRQRMELFYPNWQEAAKNMPPPSASPDVKPASASLKTEPLSKKLLKSKLKSSTSKKNA
;
A
#
# COMPACT_ATOMS: atom_id res chain seq x y z
N MET A 1 16.18 -7.70 4.94
CA MET A 1 15.87 -6.73 6.02
C MET A 1 14.99 -7.39 7.07
N ASN A 2 15.23 -7.15 8.37
CA ASN A 2 14.40 -7.66 9.47
C ASN A 2 13.19 -6.75 9.69
N LEU A 3 11.99 -7.34 9.68
CA LEU A 3 10.71 -6.66 9.82
C LEU A 3 9.88 -7.32 10.90
N ARG A 4 8.90 -6.56 11.41
CA ARG A 4 7.81 -7.10 12.24
C ARG A 4 6.50 -6.80 11.55
N CYS A 5 5.61 -7.79 11.51
CA CYS A 5 4.26 -7.58 10.97
C CYS A 5 3.48 -6.59 11.84
N LEU A 6 2.88 -5.55 11.25
CA LEU A 6 2.07 -4.58 12.01
C LEU A 6 0.81 -5.21 12.63
N TYR A 7 0.34 -6.33 12.07
CA TYR A 7 -0.87 -6.99 12.54
C TYR A 7 -0.57 -8.05 13.61
N CYS A 8 0.19 -9.10 13.24
CA CYS A 8 0.40 -10.25 14.11
C CYS A 8 1.71 -10.19 14.91
N GLN A 9 2.50 -9.11 14.75
CA GLN A 9 3.78 -8.85 15.40
C GLN A 9 4.88 -9.90 15.15
N THR A 10 4.60 -10.93 14.36
CA THR A 10 5.58 -11.96 14.01
C THR A 10 6.77 -11.32 13.28
N PRO A 11 8.01 -11.53 13.75
CA PRO A 11 9.19 -11.10 13.04
C PRO A 11 9.37 -11.94 11.77
N PHE A 12 9.73 -11.29 10.66
CA PHE A 12 10.06 -11.97 9.41
C PHE A 12 11.12 -11.16 8.67
N THR A 13 11.80 -11.81 7.74
CA THR A 13 12.88 -11.20 6.99
C THR A 13 12.55 -11.17 5.51
N LEU A 14 12.94 -10.08 4.84
CA LEU A 14 12.95 -10.03 3.37
C LEU A 14 14.33 -10.42 2.86
N SER A 15 14.33 -11.36 1.92
CA SER A 15 15.51 -11.84 1.21
C SER A 15 16.11 -10.74 0.31
N ARG A 16 17.42 -10.82 0.05
CA ARG A 16 18.12 -9.88 -0.85
C ARG A 16 17.49 -9.79 -2.23
N ASN A 17 17.14 -10.95 -2.80
CA ASN A 17 16.52 -11.03 -4.12
C ASN A 17 15.17 -10.32 -4.13
N GLU A 18 14.34 -10.57 -3.12
CA GLU A 18 13.02 -9.94 -2.99
C GLU A 18 13.11 -8.42 -2.82
N MET A 19 14.09 -7.93 -2.05
CA MET A 19 14.34 -6.48 -1.92
C MET A 19 14.77 -5.86 -3.25
N LEU A 20 15.63 -6.52 -4.03
CA LEU A 20 16.05 -6.03 -5.35
C LEU A 20 14.88 -5.98 -6.32
N THR A 21 14.09 -7.05 -6.41
CA THR A 21 12.89 -7.10 -7.25
C THR A 21 11.89 -6.03 -6.84
N ALA A 22 11.68 -5.82 -5.53
CA ALA A 22 10.81 -4.77 -5.01
C ALA A 22 11.30 -3.37 -5.41
N LEU A 23 12.60 -3.08 -5.28
CA LEU A 23 13.19 -1.78 -5.65
C LEU A 23 13.10 -1.51 -7.15
N VAL A 24 13.35 -2.52 -7.99
CA VAL A 24 13.19 -2.42 -9.45
C VAL A 24 11.73 -2.16 -9.82
N ALA A 25 10.80 -2.95 -9.27
CA ALA A 25 9.37 -2.78 -9.53
C ALA A 25 8.84 -1.43 -9.04
N MET A 26 9.30 -0.95 -7.88
CA MET A 26 8.94 0.38 -7.36
C MET A 26 9.47 1.50 -8.25
N LYS A 27 10.69 1.37 -8.82
CA LYS A 27 11.22 2.37 -9.77
C LYS A 27 10.42 2.36 -11.07
N GLU A 28 10.17 1.20 -11.65
CA GLU A 28 9.45 1.07 -12.92
C GLU A 28 8.03 1.64 -12.83
N LYS A 29 7.33 1.35 -11.73
CA LYS A 29 5.95 1.80 -11.49
C LYS A 29 5.84 3.13 -10.75
N SER A 30 6.97 3.81 -10.48
CA SER A 30 7.04 5.03 -9.68
C SER A 30 6.31 4.95 -8.33
N MET A 31 6.37 3.79 -7.66
CA MET A 31 5.73 3.57 -6.36
C MET A 31 6.66 3.97 -5.19
N ASN A 32 6.09 4.52 -4.12
CA ASN A 32 6.84 4.87 -2.91
C ASN A 32 6.93 3.74 -1.88
N HIS A 33 6.03 2.75 -1.96
CA HIS A 33 5.95 1.65 -1.00
C HIS A 33 5.86 0.29 -1.71
N TYR A 34 6.34 -0.74 -1.02
CA TYR A 34 6.19 -2.14 -1.41
C TYR A 34 5.44 -2.92 -0.32
N ASP A 35 4.49 -3.75 -0.72
CA ASP A 35 3.68 -4.56 0.19
C ASP A 35 4.30 -5.94 0.42
N ALA A 36 5.01 -6.07 1.55
CA ALA A 36 5.56 -7.33 2.00
C ALA A 36 4.52 -8.18 2.74
N HIS A 37 4.32 -9.42 2.31
CA HIS A 37 3.34 -10.31 2.93
C HIS A 37 3.95 -11.08 4.09
N CYS A 38 3.31 -11.02 5.26
CA CYS A 38 3.77 -11.79 6.41
C CYS A 38 3.57 -13.30 6.18
N PRO A 39 4.57 -14.17 6.45
CA PRO A 39 4.42 -15.62 6.26
C PRO A 39 3.40 -16.25 7.22
N ARG A 40 3.09 -15.59 8.35
CA ARG A 40 2.18 -16.12 9.39
C ARG A 40 0.73 -15.74 9.16
N CYS A 41 0.44 -14.45 9.01
CA CYS A 41 -0.94 -13.95 8.86
C CYS A 41 -1.29 -13.49 7.44
N ARG A 42 -0.32 -13.50 6.51
CA ARG A 42 -0.45 -13.05 5.11
C ARG A 42 -0.92 -11.61 4.93
N ARG A 43 -0.92 -10.81 6.00
CA ARG A 43 -1.24 -9.39 5.91
C ARG A 43 -0.12 -8.67 5.18
N ALA A 44 -0.49 -7.79 4.24
CA ALA A 44 0.42 -6.86 3.60
C ALA A 44 0.98 -5.86 4.62
N ASN A 45 2.29 -5.68 4.58
CA ASN A 45 3.03 -4.70 5.36
C ASN A 45 3.71 -3.74 4.39
N SER A 46 3.25 -2.50 4.36
CA SER A 46 3.76 -1.49 3.45
C SER A 46 5.10 -0.95 3.94
N ILE A 47 6.11 -1.05 3.08
CA ILE A 47 7.49 -0.66 3.36
C ILE A 47 7.89 0.44 2.41
N SER A 48 8.30 1.59 2.94
CA SER A 48 8.78 2.70 2.12
C SER A 48 10.07 2.35 1.37
N ARG A 49 10.16 2.83 0.13
CA ARG A 49 11.34 2.70 -0.73
C ARG A 49 12.59 3.21 -0.03
N GLN A 50 12.51 4.35 0.65
CA GLN A 50 13.63 4.91 1.41
C GLN A 50 14.17 3.91 2.45
N ARG A 51 13.29 3.17 3.13
CA ARG A 51 13.70 2.15 4.09
C ARG A 51 14.43 1.02 3.38
N MET A 52 13.95 0.54 2.24
CA MET A 52 14.66 -0.50 1.49
C MET A 52 16.01 -0.01 0.97
N GLU A 53 16.10 1.24 0.51
CA GLU A 53 17.33 1.84 -0.02
C GLU A 53 18.41 2.02 1.06
N LEU A 54 18.02 2.32 2.30
CA LEU A 54 18.94 2.35 3.44
C LEU A 54 19.58 0.99 3.75
N PHE A 55 18.84 -0.10 3.58
CA PHE A 55 19.36 -1.47 3.79
C PHE A 55 20.16 -1.99 2.59
N TYR A 56 19.99 -1.37 1.43
CA TYR A 56 20.65 -1.77 0.21
C TYR A 56 21.08 -0.54 -0.61
N PRO A 57 22.13 0.17 -0.15
CA PRO A 57 22.71 1.25 -0.93
C PRO A 57 23.22 0.70 -2.27
N ASN A 58 23.17 1.51 -3.32
CA ASN A 58 23.61 1.13 -4.68
C ASN A 58 22.84 -0.06 -5.30
N TRP A 59 21.57 -0.24 -4.93
CA TRP A 59 20.71 -1.27 -5.55
C TRP A 59 20.61 -1.17 -7.08
N GLN A 60 20.84 0.02 -7.63
CA GLN A 60 20.79 0.26 -9.07
C GLN A 60 21.89 -0.47 -9.84
N GLU A 61 23.09 -0.56 -9.26
CA GLU A 61 24.22 -1.30 -9.87
C GLU A 61 23.96 -2.81 -9.81
N ALA A 62 23.40 -3.29 -8.70
CA ALA A 62 22.98 -4.68 -8.57
C ALA A 62 21.84 -5.03 -9.56
N ALA A 63 20.92 -4.10 -9.81
CA ALA A 63 19.88 -4.27 -10.82
C ALA A 63 20.44 -4.28 -12.25
N LYS A 64 21.50 -3.51 -12.53
CA LYS A 64 22.14 -3.46 -13.86
C LYS A 64 22.97 -4.72 -14.17
N ASN A 65 23.49 -5.39 -13.13
CA ASN A 65 24.21 -6.65 -13.26
C ASN A 65 23.29 -7.89 -13.31
N MET A 66 21.99 -7.73 -13.03
CA MET A 66 21.03 -8.77 -13.39
C MET A 66 20.73 -8.64 -14.89
N PRO A 67 20.83 -9.72 -15.69
CA PRO A 67 20.31 -9.67 -17.04
C PRO A 67 18.83 -9.27 -16.97
N PRO A 68 18.37 -8.33 -17.79
CA PRO A 68 16.97 -7.95 -17.79
C PRO A 68 16.14 -9.20 -18.08
N PRO A 69 15.10 -9.54 -17.29
CA PRO A 69 14.04 -10.34 -17.85
C PRO A 69 13.49 -9.51 -19.01
N SER A 70 13.65 -10.03 -20.22
CA SER A 70 13.24 -9.42 -21.48
C SER A 70 12.02 -8.52 -21.31
N ALA A 71 12.18 -7.27 -21.71
CA ALA A 71 11.08 -6.34 -21.89
C ALA A 71 9.92 -7.04 -22.59
N SER A 72 8.79 -7.13 -21.91
CA SER A 72 7.48 -7.18 -22.55
C SER A 72 6.47 -6.43 -21.67
N PRO A 73 5.61 -5.59 -22.29
CA PRO A 73 4.87 -4.52 -21.64
C PRO A 73 3.53 -5.03 -21.07
N ASP A 74 2.92 -4.19 -20.22
CA ASP A 74 1.50 -4.22 -19.85
C ASP A 74 1.03 -5.40 -18.99
N VAL A 75 1.26 -5.29 -17.67
CA VAL A 75 0.19 -5.64 -16.73
C VAL A 75 -0.23 -4.34 -16.05
N LYS A 76 -1.18 -3.66 -16.72
CA LYS A 76 -2.08 -2.71 -16.09
C LYS A 76 -2.49 -3.22 -14.70
N PRO A 77 -2.20 -2.50 -13.60
CA PRO A 77 -3.08 -2.60 -12.46
C PRO A 77 -4.41 -2.03 -12.94
N ALA A 78 -5.39 -2.90 -13.16
CA ALA A 78 -6.78 -2.52 -13.29
C ALA A 78 -7.21 -1.86 -11.97
N SER A 79 -6.89 -0.58 -11.86
CA SER A 79 -7.57 0.36 -10.99
C SER A 79 -8.95 0.58 -11.60
N ALA A 80 -9.86 -0.35 -11.34
CA ALA A 80 -11.29 -0.06 -11.41
C ALA A 80 -11.63 0.72 -10.14
N SER A 81 -11.39 2.02 -10.23
CA SER A 81 -11.94 3.03 -9.35
C SER A 81 -13.47 2.93 -9.37
N LEU A 82 -14.06 2.29 -8.37
CA LEU A 82 -15.39 2.66 -7.89
C LEU A 82 -15.17 3.71 -6.80
N LYS A 83 -15.25 4.94 -7.28
CA LYS A 83 -15.38 6.20 -6.54
C LYS A 83 -16.11 6.01 -5.20
N THR A 84 -15.48 6.43 -4.13
CA THR A 84 -16.21 7.11 -3.06
C THR A 84 -15.38 8.32 -2.67
N GLU A 85 -15.78 9.47 -3.22
CA GLU A 85 -15.24 10.79 -2.89
C GLU A 85 -15.39 11.10 -1.40
N PRO A 86 -14.44 11.86 -0.82
CA PRO A 86 -14.56 12.39 0.53
C PRO A 86 -15.35 13.70 0.52
N LEU A 87 -16.48 13.80 1.24
CA LEU A 87 -17.06 15.11 1.55
C LEU A 87 -17.87 15.15 2.87
N SER A 88 -17.28 15.86 3.83
CA SER A 88 -17.87 16.85 4.76
C SER A 88 -18.70 16.43 5.98
N LYS A 89 -18.07 16.68 7.13
CA LYS A 89 -18.69 17.09 8.41
C LYS A 89 -19.61 18.31 8.20
N LYS A 90 -20.87 18.14 7.76
CA LYS A 90 -21.90 19.20 7.83
C LYS A 90 -23.36 18.74 7.62
N LEU A 91 -23.75 17.56 8.11
CA LEU A 91 -25.16 17.11 8.05
C LEU A 91 -25.66 16.47 9.36
N LEU A 92 -25.42 17.10 10.51
CA LEU A 92 -26.10 16.76 11.78
C LEU A 92 -26.82 17.97 12.42
N LYS A 93 -26.98 19.05 11.68
CA LYS A 93 -27.81 20.20 12.05
C LYS A 93 -28.71 20.50 10.86
N SER A 94 -30.00 20.75 11.10
CA SER A 94 -31.00 21.18 10.11
C SER A 94 -31.90 20.09 9.50
N LYS A 95 -32.43 19.17 10.32
CA LYS A 95 -33.85 18.80 10.17
C LYS A 95 -34.64 19.78 11.04
N LEU A 96 -34.84 20.98 10.49
CA LEU A 96 -35.54 22.08 11.15
C LEU A 96 -37.02 21.71 11.29
N LYS A 97 -37.51 21.83 12.52
CA LYS A 97 -38.87 22.19 12.94
C LYS A 97 -39.87 22.55 11.82
N SER A 98 -40.93 21.77 11.73
CA SER A 98 -42.35 22.18 11.65
C SER A 98 -43.18 20.88 11.66
N SER A 99 -44.32 20.69 12.34
CA SER A 99 -45.17 21.53 13.18
C SER A 99 -46.30 20.64 13.72
N THR A 100 -46.72 20.88 14.96
CA THR A 100 -48.12 20.81 15.43
C THR A 100 -48.83 19.46 15.65
N SER A 101 -49.13 19.22 16.94
CA SER A 101 -50.38 18.71 17.54
C SER A 101 -50.93 17.33 17.16
N LYS A 102 -51.16 16.47 18.18
CA LYS A 102 -52.48 16.33 18.88
C LYS A 102 -52.73 14.89 19.39
N LYS A 103 -53.09 14.82 20.68
CA LYS A 103 -54.01 13.90 21.39
C LYS A 103 -53.55 12.55 21.97
N ASN A 104 -53.80 12.50 23.29
CA ASN A 104 -54.03 11.40 24.23
C ASN A 104 -54.45 10.04 23.66
N ALA A 105 -54.00 8.99 24.35
CA ALA A 105 -54.87 8.00 24.98
C ALA A 105 -54.26 7.62 26.34
#